data_AF-A0A7G9XML8-F1
#
_entry.id   AF-A0A7G9XML8-F1
#
_cell.length_a   1.000
_cell.length_b   1.000
_cell.length_c   1.000
_cell.angle_alpha   90.00
_cell.angle_beta   90.00
_cell.angle_gamma   90.00
#
_symmetry.space_group_name_H-M   'P 1'
#
loop_
_entity.id
_entity.type
_entity.pdbx_description
1 polymer ?
#
loop_
_entity_poly.entity_id
_entity_poly.type
_entity_poly.pdbx_seq_one_letter_code
_entity_poly.pdbx_strand_id
1 'polypeptide(L)'
;MRRSERLTMWCGAALVASASVTAAAVLVSNGARPLPAREPSGSVPADLAWAVFELCSRPADGRHNILGAWSIDLQDGLLSVDVSESESPADAVDAYEREVNGCLDDYRIGDPATVGFAYQPIIESPAERLLAYDVATRWLLPCIEGHDALPDVVPGVRDYLDARRATWFDLYLNRAVDFEDLLDARRDCGPPTQPYRLL
;
A
#
# COMPACT_ATOMS: atom_id res chain seq x y z
N MET A 1 -16.93 6.11 -48.65
CA MET A 1 -15.54 5.93 -48.18
C MET A 1 -14.61 5.85 -49.37
N ARG A 2 -13.67 6.79 -49.45
CA ARG A 2 -12.61 6.80 -50.47
C ARG A 2 -11.59 5.69 -50.17
N ARG A 3 -10.90 5.16 -51.20
CA ARG A 3 -9.89 4.08 -51.05
C ARG A 3 -8.80 4.45 -50.03
N SER A 4 -8.44 5.74 -49.95
CA SER A 4 -7.48 6.27 -48.98
C SER A 4 -7.95 6.10 -47.53
N GLU A 5 -9.22 6.38 -47.22
CA GLU A 5 -9.78 6.26 -45.87
C GLU A 5 -9.80 4.81 -45.37
N ARG A 6 -10.05 3.86 -46.28
CA ARG A 6 -9.97 2.42 -45.94
C ARG A 6 -8.53 2.02 -45.63
N LEU A 7 -7.54 2.44 -46.42
CA LEU A 7 -6.14 2.12 -46.15
C LEU A 7 -5.66 2.67 -44.80
N THR A 8 -6.03 3.91 -44.46
CA THR A 8 -5.65 4.50 -43.15
C THR A 8 -6.30 3.76 -41.98
N MET A 9 -7.57 3.37 -42.11
CA MET A 9 -8.29 2.63 -41.07
C MET A 9 -7.71 1.23 -40.85
N TRP A 10 -7.34 0.53 -41.92
CA TRP A 10 -6.70 -0.79 -41.85
C TRP A 10 -5.29 -0.72 -41.25
N CYS A 11 -4.49 0.27 -41.62
CA CYS A 11 -3.17 0.49 -41.03
C CYS A 11 -3.27 0.86 -39.54
N GLY A 12 -4.23 1.72 -39.17
CA GLY A 12 -4.49 2.08 -37.77
C GLY A 12 -4.91 0.87 -36.93
N ALA A 13 -5.84 0.05 -37.45
CA ALA A 13 -6.27 -1.17 -36.78
C ALA A 13 -5.13 -2.20 -36.62
N ALA A 14 -4.28 -2.35 -37.64
CA ALA A 14 -3.12 -3.24 -37.59
C ALA A 14 -2.06 -2.76 -36.57
N LEU A 15 -1.84 -1.45 -36.46
CA LEU A 15 -0.94 -0.87 -35.46
C LEU A 15 -1.47 -1.09 -34.03
N VAL A 16 -2.77 -0.88 -33.80
CA VAL A 16 -3.37 -1.14 -32.48
C VAL A 16 -3.32 -2.63 -32.14
N ALA A 17 -3.65 -3.51 -33.09
CA ALA A 17 -3.61 -4.95 -32.87
C ALA A 17 -2.18 -5.45 -32.57
N SER A 18 -1.18 -4.98 -33.32
CA SER A 18 0.23 -5.35 -33.07
C SER A 18 0.75 -4.81 -31.75
N ALA A 19 0.39 -3.58 -31.36
CA ALA A 19 0.73 -3.04 -30.05
C ALA A 19 0.12 -3.87 -28.90
N SER A 20 -1.16 -4.24 -29.01
CA SER A 20 -1.83 -5.07 -28.01
C SER A 20 -1.22 -6.47 -27.89
N VAL A 21 -0.90 -7.12 -29.02
CA VAL A 21 -0.25 -8.44 -29.03
C VAL A 21 1.16 -8.37 -28.44
N THR A 22 1.92 -7.32 -28.76
CA THR A 22 3.28 -7.14 -28.23
C THR A 22 3.24 -6.87 -26.73
N ALA A 23 2.33 -6.03 -26.26
CA ALA A 23 2.13 -5.78 -24.83
C ALA A 23 1.74 -7.08 -24.08
N ALA A 24 0.81 -7.87 -24.64
CA ALA A 24 0.43 -9.15 -24.07
C ALA A 24 1.60 -10.15 -24.04
N ALA A 25 2.40 -10.24 -25.11
CA ALA A 25 3.54 -11.13 -25.18
C ALA A 25 4.66 -10.73 -24.19
N VAL A 26 4.90 -9.42 -24.03
CA VAL A 26 5.85 -8.90 -23.04
C VAL A 26 5.36 -9.21 -21.62
N LEU A 27 4.07 -9.02 -21.34
CA LEU A 27 3.45 -9.37 -20.07
C LEU A 27 3.52 -10.88 -19.78
N VAL A 28 3.31 -11.75 -20.77
CA VAL A 28 3.41 -13.20 -20.55
C VAL A 28 4.87 -13.63 -20.33
N SER A 29 5.82 -13.04 -21.06
CA SER A 29 7.24 -13.42 -20.98
C SER A 29 7.99 -12.84 -19.78
N ASN A 30 7.54 -11.70 -19.25
CA ASN A 30 8.21 -10.99 -18.15
C ASN A 30 7.32 -10.74 -16.93
N GLY A 31 6.01 -10.97 -17.02
CA GLY A 31 5.03 -10.49 -16.04
C GLY A 31 4.90 -11.27 -14.74
N ALA A 32 5.73 -12.27 -14.49
CA ALA A 32 5.81 -12.92 -13.19
C ALA A 32 7.11 -13.71 -13.09
N ARG A 33 8.27 -13.03 -13.02
CA ARG A 33 9.45 -13.70 -12.47
C ARG A 33 9.39 -13.56 -10.96
N PRO A 34 9.37 -14.65 -10.19
CA PRO A 34 9.50 -14.59 -8.74
C PRO A 34 10.78 -13.81 -8.45
N LEU A 35 10.64 -12.68 -7.76
CA LEU A 35 11.81 -11.99 -7.26
C LEU A 35 12.43 -12.87 -6.17
N PRO A 36 13.76 -12.94 -6.09
CA PRO A 36 14.41 -13.73 -5.05
C PRO A 36 13.89 -13.25 -3.70
N ALA A 37 13.33 -14.19 -2.93
CA ALA A 37 12.94 -13.93 -1.55
C ALA A 37 14.19 -13.43 -0.82
N ARG A 38 14.17 -12.17 -0.38
CA ARG A 38 15.15 -11.72 0.63
C ARG A 38 14.79 -12.43 1.93
N GLU A 39 15.81 -12.89 2.66
CA GLU A 39 15.62 -13.42 3.99
C GLU A 39 14.85 -12.40 4.85
N PRO A 40 13.91 -12.85 5.70
CA PRO A 40 13.18 -11.95 6.58
C PRO A 40 14.19 -11.22 7.47
N SER A 41 14.31 -9.90 7.31
CA SER A 41 15.25 -9.06 8.06
C SER A 41 14.86 -8.86 9.53
N GLY A 42 13.93 -9.66 10.06
CA GLY A 42 13.24 -9.43 11.34
C GLY A 42 12.33 -8.20 11.35
N SER A 43 12.56 -7.23 10.44
CA SER A 43 11.77 -6.03 10.26
C SER A 43 10.34 -6.31 9.79
N VAL A 44 9.43 -5.42 10.18
CA VAL A 44 8.07 -5.35 9.67
C VAL A 44 8.10 -4.97 8.19
N PRO A 45 7.39 -5.69 7.30
CA PRO A 45 7.21 -5.28 5.91
C PRO A 45 6.68 -3.84 5.81
N ALA A 46 7.25 -3.03 4.92
CA ALA A 46 6.96 -1.59 4.88
C ALA A 46 5.51 -1.26 4.48
N ASP A 47 4.78 -2.20 3.88
CA ASP A 47 3.36 -2.11 3.56
C ASP A 47 2.46 -2.24 4.80
N LEU A 48 3.01 -2.72 5.91
CA LEU A 48 2.35 -2.79 7.22
C LEU A 48 2.69 -1.60 8.12
N ALA A 49 3.48 -0.61 7.67
CA ALA A 49 3.87 0.54 8.47
C ALA A 49 2.67 1.29 9.07
N TRP A 50 1.60 1.44 8.27
CA TRP A 50 0.36 2.06 8.72
C TRP A 50 -0.41 1.23 9.75
N ALA A 51 -0.38 -0.10 9.64
CA ALA A 51 -1.00 -0.99 10.62
C ALA A 51 -0.27 -0.91 11.97
N VAL A 52 1.06 -0.83 11.96
CA VAL A 52 1.89 -0.57 13.15
C VAL A 52 1.52 0.78 13.77
N PHE A 53 1.45 1.84 12.95
CA PHE A 53 1.07 3.16 13.44
C PHE A 53 -0.28 3.12 14.16
N GLU A 54 -1.31 2.49 13.57
CA GLU A 54 -2.64 2.43 14.18
C GLU A 54 -2.73 1.53 15.41
N LEU A 55 -1.94 0.46 15.46
CA LEU A 55 -1.79 -0.36 16.65
C LEU A 55 -1.29 0.49 17.83
N CYS A 56 -0.32 1.38 17.58
CA CYS A 56 0.27 2.25 18.60
C CYS A 56 -0.57 3.49 18.91
N SER A 57 -1.19 4.12 17.91
CA SER A 57 -1.89 5.41 18.09
C SER A 57 -3.29 5.27 18.65
N ARG A 58 -4.09 4.25 18.24
CA ARG A 58 -5.50 4.14 18.69
C ARG A 58 -5.69 4.10 20.21
N PRO A 59 -4.92 3.31 20.98
CA PRO A 59 -5.04 3.32 22.44
C PRO A 59 -4.75 4.69 23.03
N ALA A 60 -3.78 5.42 22.46
CA ALA A 60 -3.41 6.77 22.85
C ALA A 60 -4.50 7.79 22.46
N ASP A 61 -5.09 7.68 21.27
CA ASP A 61 -6.17 8.55 20.79
C ASP A 61 -7.36 8.54 21.75
N GLY A 62 -7.77 7.34 22.20
CA GLY A 62 -8.87 7.19 23.16
C GLY A 62 -8.57 7.75 24.55
N ARG A 63 -7.30 7.87 24.93
CA ARG A 63 -6.86 8.41 26.23
C ARG A 63 -6.64 9.92 26.22
N HIS A 64 -5.97 10.41 25.19
CA HIS A 64 -5.49 11.80 25.10
C HIS A 64 -6.44 12.70 24.31
N ASN A 65 -7.27 12.11 23.43
CA ASN A 65 -8.25 12.83 22.60
C ASN A 65 -7.62 14.01 21.84
N ILE A 66 -6.43 13.78 21.28
CA ILE A 66 -5.72 14.79 20.49
C ILE A 66 -6.43 14.94 19.14
N LEU A 67 -6.92 16.15 18.89
CA LEU A 67 -7.42 16.56 17.58
C LEU A 67 -6.37 17.48 16.97
N GLY A 68 -5.84 17.10 15.81
CA GLY A 68 -4.78 17.85 15.17
C GLY A 68 -4.27 17.27 13.86
N ALA A 69 -3.39 18.03 13.21
CA ALA A 69 -2.55 17.53 12.14
C ALA A 69 -1.30 16.87 12.73
N TRP A 70 -0.91 15.74 12.15
CA TRP A 70 0.23 14.95 12.57
C TRP A 70 1.09 14.63 11.35
N SER A 71 2.39 14.63 11.55
CA SER A 71 3.39 14.15 10.62
C SER A 71 3.91 12.80 11.09
N ILE A 72 4.10 11.89 10.15
CA ILE A 72 4.77 10.62 10.38
C ILE A 72 6.07 10.65 9.60
N ASP A 73 7.17 10.45 10.30
CA ASP A 73 8.48 10.30 9.72
C ASP A 73 8.97 8.85 9.86
N LEU A 74 9.75 8.40 8.89
CA LEU A 74 10.44 7.12 8.93
C LEU A 74 11.92 7.33 8.71
N GLN A 75 12.71 7.19 9.76
CA GLN A 75 14.16 7.36 9.74
C GLN A 75 14.85 6.09 10.23
N ASP A 76 15.80 5.58 9.44
CA ASP A 76 16.56 4.35 9.76
C ASP A 76 15.70 3.11 10.08
N GLY A 77 14.47 3.07 9.56
CA GLY A 77 13.50 2.00 9.80
C GLY A 77 12.68 2.19 11.08
N LEU A 78 12.74 3.33 11.76
CA LEU A 78 11.91 3.64 12.92
C LEU A 78 10.89 4.71 12.54
N LEU A 79 9.61 4.44 12.86
CA LEU A 79 8.53 5.41 12.70
C LEU A 79 8.52 6.36 13.89
N SER A 80 8.26 7.63 13.61
CA SER A 80 8.00 8.63 14.64
C SER A 80 6.84 9.52 14.24
N VAL A 81 6.12 10.01 15.23
CA VAL A 81 4.94 10.87 15.10
C VAL A 81 5.23 12.19 15.81
N ASP A 82 4.87 13.28 15.13
CA ASP A 82 4.91 14.65 15.64
C ASP A 82 3.57 15.32 15.31
N VAL A 83 2.97 15.98 16.30
CA VAL A 83 1.69 16.67 16.18
C VAL A 83 1.98 18.14 15.89
N SER A 84 1.87 18.50 14.61
CA SER A 84 2.26 19.82 14.10
C SER A 84 1.21 20.91 14.34
N GLU A 85 -0.08 20.56 14.40
CA GLU A 85 -1.16 21.50 14.65
C GLU A 85 -2.18 20.88 15.60
N SER A 86 -2.29 21.36 16.84
CA SER A 86 -3.34 20.92 17.77
C SER A 86 -3.85 22.06 18.62
N GLU A 87 -5.15 22.02 18.95
CA GLU A 87 -5.78 22.90 19.94
C GLU A 87 -5.58 22.39 21.38
N SER A 88 -5.04 21.18 21.55
CA SER A 88 -4.79 20.58 22.86
C SER A 88 -3.62 21.26 23.58
N PRO A 89 -3.59 21.22 24.93
CA PRO A 89 -2.45 21.66 25.71
C PRO A 89 -1.14 20.95 25.32
N ALA A 90 -0.02 21.67 25.31
CA ALA A 90 1.27 21.14 24.89
C ALA A 90 1.73 19.92 25.72
N ASP A 91 1.43 19.89 27.02
CA ASP A 91 1.74 18.74 27.87
C ASP A 91 0.94 17.49 27.54
N ALA A 92 -0.29 17.64 27.03
CA ALA A 92 -1.10 16.54 26.53
C ALA A 92 -0.57 16.02 25.19
N VAL A 93 -0.13 16.93 24.30
CA VAL A 93 0.54 16.58 23.04
C VAL A 93 1.84 15.81 23.31
N ASP A 94 2.71 16.33 24.18
CA ASP A 94 3.96 15.68 24.57
C ASP A 94 3.72 14.28 25.19
N ALA A 95 2.65 14.12 25.96
CA ALA A 95 2.28 12.84 26.55
C ALA A 95 1.81 11.83 25.49
N TYR A 96 0.99 12.29 24.54
CA TYR A 96 0.54 11.49 23.40
C TYR A 96 1.72 11.04 22.54
N GLU A 97 2.56 11.97 22.07
CA GLU A 97 3.70 11.66 21.22
C GLU A 97 4.67 10.69 21.91
N ARG A 98 4.96 10.90 23.20
CA ARG A 98 5.83 9.99 23.95
C ARG A 98 5.26 8.59 24.07
N GLU A 99 3.96 8.47 24.25
CA GLU A 99 3.28 7.18 24.34
C GLU A 99 3.27 6.44 23.00
N VAL A 100 2.90 7.14 21.92
CA VAL A 100 2.87 6.58 20.57
C VAL A 100 4.28 6.22 20.11
N ASN A 101 5.23 7.15 20.20
CA ASN A 101 6.62 6.91 19.79
C ASN A 101 7.29 5.81 20.63
N GLY A 102 6.98 5.73 21.93
CA GLY A 102 7.47 4.65 22.78
C GLY A 102 6.96 3.26 22.35
N CYS A 103 5.76 3.16 21.79
CA CYS A 103 5.26 1.93 21.17
C CYS A 103 5.92 1.68 19.80
N LEU A 104 6.11 2.72 18.98
CA LEU A 104 6.72 2.60 17.64
C LEU A 104 8.18 2.15 17.70
N ASP A 105 8.91 2.48 18.76
CA ASP A 105 10.31 2.07 18.98
C ASP A 105 10.51 0.54 18.97
N ASP A 106 9.46 -0.24 19.27
CA ASP A 106 9.50 -1.70 19.25
C ASP A 106 9.46 -2.30 17.82
N TYR A 107 9.13 -1.49 16.81
CA TYR A 107 8.92 -1.95 15.44
C TYR A 107 9.92 -1.32 14.48
N ARG A 108 10.77 -2.17 13.89
CA ARG A 108 11.63 -1.77 12.79
C ARG A 108 10.97 -2.03 11.45
N ILE A 109 10.64 -0.98 10.70
CA ILE A 109 10.06 -1.04 9.36
C ILE A 109 11.16 -1.30 8.32
N GLY A 110 10.85 -2.17 7.36
CA GLY A 110 11.69 -2.45 6.19
C GLY A 110 11.80 -1.25 5.23
N ASP A 111 12.51 -1.44 4.13
CA ASP A 111 12.77 -0.40 3.12
C ASP A 111 11.48 0.08 2.42
N PRO A 112 11.05 1.36 2.58
CA PRO A 112 9.86 1.90 1.93
C PRO A 112 9.91 1.89 0.41
N ALA A 113 11.11 1.90 -0.19
CA ALA A 113 11.28 1.81 -1.64
C ALA A 113 10.75 0.49 -2.23
N THR A 114 10.48 -0.51 -1.38
CA THR A 114 9.91 -1.80 -1.78
C THR A 114 8.39 -1.75 -1.95
N VAL A 115 7.70 -0.77 -1.35
CA VAL A 115 6.24 -0.76 -1.21
C VAL A 115 5.51 0.37 -1.91
N GLY A 116 6.21 1.22 -2.68
CA GLY A 116 5.68 2.13 -3.71
C GLY A 116 4.38 2.87 -3.37
N PHE A 117 3.24 2.20 -3.50
CA PHE A 117 1.89 2.71 -3.21
C PHE A 117 1.43 2.64 -1.74
N ALA A 118 1.93 1.73 -0.91
CA ALA A 118 1.37 1.53 0.45
C ALA A 118 1.82 2.61 1.45
N TYR A 119 2.94 3.28 1.18
CA TYR A 119 3.49 4.32 2.06
C TYR A 119 3.02 5.74 1.68
N GLN A 120 2.49 5.94 0.48
CA GLN A 120 2.04 7.26 0.01
C GLN A 120 0.61 7.52 0.48
N PRO A 121 0.35 8.52 1.34
CA PRO A 121 -1.01 8.83 1.81
C PRO A 121 -1.89 9.42 0.71
N ILE A 122 -1.30 9.88 -0.39
CA ILE A 122 -2.00 10.55 -1.48
C ILE A 122 -1.70 9.82 -2.79
N ILE A 123 -2.75 9.27 -3.41
CA ILE A 123 -2.70 8.80 -4.80
C ILE A 123 -3.40 9.84 -5.68
N GLU A 124 -2.59 10.59 -6.42
CA GLU A 124 -3.02 11.78 -7.17
C GLU A 124 -3.77 11.41 -8.45
N SER A 125 -3.38 10.32 -9.10
CA SER A 125 -3.88 9.98 -10.43
C SER A 125 -4.73 8.69 -10.48
N PRO A 126 -5.70 8.60 -11.41
CA PRO A 126 -6.41 7.35 -11.68
C PRO A 126 -5.48 6.19 -12.10
N ALA A 127 -4.34 6.50 -12.72
CA ALA A 127 -3.36 5.50 -13.15
C ALA A 127 -2.69 4.82 -11.95
N GLU A 128 -2.23 5.60 -10.98
CA GLU A 128 -1.66 5.08 -9.73
C GLU A 128 -2.68 4.28 -8.92
N ARG A 129 -3.96 4.68 -8.93
CA ARG A 129 -5.03 3.89 -8.27
C ARG A 129 -5.24 2.52 -8.92
N LEU A 130 -5.17 2.45 -10.25
CA LEU A 130 -5.22 1.18 -10.96
C LEU A 130 -3.99 0.32 -10.70
N LEU A 131 -2.81 0.93 -10.53
CA LEU A 131 -1.60 0.22 -10.12
C LEU A 131 -1.74 -0.33 -8.69
N ALA A 132 -2.28 0.45 -7.75
CA ALA A 132 -2.57 -0.01 -6.40
C ALA A 132 -3.56 -1.18 -6.39
N TYR A 133 -4.62 -1.12 -7.21
CA TYR A 133 -5.55 -2.24 -7.40
C TYR A 133 -4.86 -3.50 -7.95
N ASP A 134 -4.03 -3.36 -8.97
CA ASP A 134 -3.31 -4.49 -9.57
C ASP A 134 -2.36 -5.15 -8.54
N VAL A 135 -1.65 -4.33 -7.77
CA VAL A 135 -0.78 -4.81 -6.68
C VAL A 135 -1.61 -5.56 -5.63
N ALA A 136 -2.70 -4.96 -5.15
CA ALA A 136 -3.55 -5.58 -4.15
C ALA A 136 -4.12 -6.93 -4.63
N THR A 137 -4.64 -6.98 -5.86
CA THR A 137 -5.33 -8.16 -6.40
C THR A 137 -4.37 -9.29 -6.75
N ARG A 138 -3.17 -8.98 -7.24
CA ARG A 138 -2.22 -10.02 -7.69
C ARG A 138 -1.29 -10.51 -6.60
N TRP A 139 -1.05 -9.71 -5.56
CA TRP A 139 0.00 -9.99 -4.58
C TRP A 139 -0.50 -10.01 -3.15
N LEU A 140 -1.23 -8.97 -2.72
CA LEU A 140 -1.63 -8.83 -1.32
C LEU A 140 -2.82 -9.73 -0.97
N LEU A 141 -3.88 -9.72 -1.77
CA LEU A 141 -5.11 -10.46 -1.49
C LEU A 141 -4.90 -11.98 -1.52
N PRO A 142 -4.25 -12.60 -2.53
CA PRO A 142 -4.01 -14.04 -2.52
C PRO A 142 -3.13 -14.50 -1.35
N CYS A 143 -2.20 -13.63 -0.94
CA CYS A 143 -1.36 -13.84 0.22
C CYS A 143 -2.18 -13.90 1.51
N ILE A 144 -2.98 -12.87 1.75
CA ILE A 144 -3.82 -12.72 2.95
C ILE A 144 -4.92 -13.80 2.98
N GLU A 145 -5.48 -14.15 1.82
CA GLU A 145 -6.44 -15.25 1.65
C GLU A 145 -5.86 -16.61 2.03
N GLY A 146 -4.61 -16.89 1.62
CA GLY A 146 -3.92 -18.13 1.98
C GLY A 146 -3.68 -18.31 3.48
N HIS A 147 -3.87 -17.26 4.28
CA HIS A 147 -3.70 -17.25 5.73
C HIS A 147 -5.00 -16.93 6.49
N ASP A 148 -6.16 -17.10 5.84
CA ASP A 148 -7.49 -16.88 6.44
C ASP A 148 -7.68 -15.49 7.06
N ALA A 149 -6.96 -14.49 6.56
CA ALA A 149 -6.93 -13.12 7.07
C ALA A 149 -7.68 -12.12 6.17
N LEU A 150 -8.50 -12.59 5.23
CA LEU A 150 -9.26 -11.68 4.35
C LEU A 150 -10.34 -10.93 5.14
N PRO A 151 -10.58 -9.65 4.82
CA PRO A 151 -11.75 -8.96 5.33
C PRO A 151 -13.04 -9.53 4.74
N ASP A 152 -14.16 -9.34 5.44
CA ASP A 152 -15.51 -9.76 5.00
C ASP A 152 -15.89 -9.23 3.61
N VAL A 153 -15.35 -8.07 3.24
CA VAL A 153 -15.58 -7.44 1.93
C VAL A 153 -14.25 -7.09 1.30
N VAL A 154 -13.92 -7.78 0.20
CA VAL A 154 -12.80 -7.46 -0.66
C VAL A 154 -13.22 -6.35 -1.63
N PRO A 155 -12.54 -5.19 -1.65
CA PRO A 155 -12.91 -4.10 -2.54
C PRO A 155 -12.69 -4.42 -4.02
N GLY A 156 -13.58 -3.93 -4.88
CA GLY A 156 -13.46 -4.09 -6.33
C GLY A 156 -12.71 -2.93 -7.00
N VAL A 157 -12.45 -3.06 -8.30
CA VAL A 157 -11.78 -2.00 -9.10
C VAL A 157 -12.46 -0.63 -9.00
N ARG A 158 -13.78 -0.59 -8.83
CA ARG A 158 -14.54 0.67 -8.70
C ARG A 158 -14.19 1.41 -7.42
N ASP A 159 -13.94 0.70 -6.34
CA ASP A 159 -13.56 1.29 -5.05
C ASP A 159 -12.17 1.93 -5.14
N TYR A 160 -11.26 1.33 -5.91
CA TYR A 160 -9.94 1.92 -6.16
C TYR A 160 -10.01 3.17 -7.04
N LEU A 161 -10.97 3.28 -7.95
CA LEU A 161 -11.08 4.47 -8.82
C LEU A 161 -11.65 5.71 -8.12
N ASP A 162 -12.28 5.55 -6.95
CA ASP A 162 -12.80 6.66 -6.17
C ASP A 162 -11.65 7.49 -5.56
N ALA A 163 -11.59 8.78 -5.92
CA ALA A 163 -10.57 9.70 -5.41
C ALA A 163 -10.68 9.99 -3.91
N ARG A 164 -11.83 9.67 -3.31
CA ARG A 164 -12.10 9.93 -1.90
C ARG A 164 -11.86 8.70 -1.02
N ARG A 165 -11.48 7.56 -1.60
CA ARG A 165 -11.25 6.32 -0.88
C ARG A 165 -9.80 5.89 -1.00
N ALA A 166 -9.19 5.59 0.14
CA ALA A 166 -7.90 4.94 0.21
C ALA A 166 -8.13 3.43 0.37
N THR A 167 -8.68 2.79 -0.66
CA THR A 167 -9.19 1.41 -0.57
C THR A 167 -8.12 0.38 -0.16
N TRP A 168 -6.85 0.63 -0.48
CA TRP A 168 -5.72 -0.20 -0.01
C TRP A 168 -5.44 -0.02 1.50
N PHE A 169 -5.71 1.19 2.03
CA PHE A 169 -5.58 1.53 3.44
C PHE A 169 -6.64 0.79 4.26
N ASP A 170 -7.87 0.70 3.73
CA ASP A 170 -8.96 -0.04 4.36
C ASP A 170 -8.67 -1.54 4.52
N LEU A 171 -7.91 -2.16 3.60
CA LEU A 171 -7.55 -3.58 3.70
C LEU A 171 -6.70 -3.89 4.94
N TYR A 172 -5.87 -2.94 5.38
CA TYR A 172 -4.97 -3.12 6.52
C TYR A 172 -5.51 -2.51 7.83
N LEU A 173 -6.37 -1.49 7.72
CA LEU A 173 -6.96 -0.84 8.89
C LEU A 173 -8.17 -1.56 9.46
N ASN A 174 -8.80 -2.44 8.68
CA ASN A 174 -10.03 -3.07 9.09
C ASN A 174 -9.75 -4.12 10.18
N ARG A 175 -10.38 -3.90 11.34
CA ARG A 175 -10.14 -4.52 12.66
C ARG A 175 -10.41 -6.02 12.74
N ALA A 176 -10.65 -6.67 11.62
CA ALA A 176 -11.04 -8.08 11.57
C ALA A 176 -9.85 -9.02 11.73
N VAL A 177 -8.62 -8.52 11.55
CA VAL A 177 -7.39 -9.32 11.59
C VAL A 177 -6.48 -8.79 12.71
N ASP A 178 -5.96 -9.69 13.54
CA ASP A 178 -4.92 -9.37 14.50
C ASP A 178 -3.62 -8.96 13.79
N PHE A 179 -2.89 -7.99 14.33
CA PHE A 179 -1.68 -7.48 13.68
C PHE A 179 -0.59 -8.55 13.56
N GLU A 180 -0.44 -9.42 14.57
CA GLU A 180 0.58 -10.47 14.53
C GLU A 180 0.22 -11.53 13.49
N ASP A 181 -1.05 -11.92 13.39
CA ASP A 181 -1.54 -12.82 12.34
C ASP A 181 -1.29 -12.24 10.94
N LEU A 182 -1.56 -10.95 10.76
CA LEU A 182 -1.29 -10.23 9.52
C LEU A 182 0.21 -10.15 9.22
N LEU A 183 1.05 -9.89 10.23
CA LEU A 183 2.50 -9.80 10.09
C LEU A 183 3.11 -11.14 9.70
N ASP A 184 2.68 -12.22 10.33
CA ASP A 184 3.15 -13.57 10.04
C ASP A 184 2.71 -14.01 8.65
N ALA A 185 1.42 -13.84 8.31
CA ALA A 185 0.91 -14.07 6.97
C ALA A 185 1.73 -13.30 5.93
N ARG A 186 2.00 -12.02 6.22
CA ARG A 186 2.74 -11.16 5.30
C ARG A 186 4.20 -11.61 5.13
N ARG A 187 4.86 -12.08 6.19
CA ARG A 187 6.24 -12.60 6.13
C ARG A 187 6.31 -13.85 5.26
N ASP A 188 5.34 -14.75 5.37
CA ASP A 188 5.28 -16.01 4.61
C ASP A 188 5.09 -15.78 3.10
N CYS A 189 4.44 -14.68 2.73
CA CYS A 189 4.26 -14.29 1.34
C CYS A 189 5.51 -13.73 0.65
N GLY A 190 6.62 -13.61 1.39
CA GLY A 190 7.88 -13.07 0.87
C GLY A 190 7.87 -11.54 0.76
N PRO A 191 8.93 -10.95 0.19
CA PRO A 191 9.09 -9.50 0.21
C PRO A 191 7.93 -8.80 -0.54
N PRO A 192 7.49 -7.60 -0.09
CA PRO A 192 6.69 -6.70 -0.91
C PRO A 192 7.55 -6.27 -2.09
N THR A 193 7.57 -7.06 -3.14
CA THR A 193 8.15 -6.60 -4.38
C THR A 193 7.03 -6.21 -5.29
N GLN A 194 6.71 -4.92 -5.30
CA GLN A 194 5.82 -4.39 -6.33
C GLN A 194 6.53 -4.53 -7.69
N PRO A 195 5.85 -5.05 -8.72
CA PRO A 195 6.44 -5.19 -10.06
C PRO A 195 6.66 -3.83 -10.74
N TYR A 196 6.16 -2.75 -10.13
CA TYR A 196 6.22 -1.38 -10.64
C TYR A 196 7.15 -0.57 -9.74
N ARG A 197 8.22 0.00 -10.32
CA ARG A 197 8.95 1.11 -9.70
C ARG A 197 8.36 2.40 -10.26
N LEU A 198 7.86 3.27 -9.38
CA LEU A 198 7.60 4.65 -9.74
C LEU A 198 8.95 5.31 -10.00
N LEU A 199 9.15 5.81 -11.22
CA LEU A 199 10.35 6.54 -11.65
C LEU A 199 10.22 8.03 -11.30
#